data_AF-A0A2V5LCI7-F1
#
_entry.id   AF-A0A2V5LCI7-F1
#
_cell.length_a   1.000
_cell.length_b   1.000
_cell.length_c   1.000
_cell.angle_alpha   90.00
_cell.angle_beta   90.00
_cell.angle_gamma   90.00
#
_symmetry.space_group_name_H-M   'P 1'
#
loop_
_entity.id
_entity.type
_entity.pdbx_description
1 polymer ?
#
loop_
_entity_poly.entity_id
_entity_poly.type
_entity_poly.pdbx_seq_one_letter_code
_entity_poly.pdbx_strand_id
1 'polypeptide(L)'
;GYGNRHRWYQLPLVPITAAFAGAACAFVGSKIASSRVAAVTLSILLAGSFALLAYVFVQPLYEPSAAQLRDAGLEMNRITAPGALIVAADMGDPTIFYYAQRKGWHFLEKDAIYAGNPSDSREA
;
A
#
# COMPACT_ATOMS: atom_id res chain seq x y z
N GLY A 1 -16.50 -12.41 -3.17
CA GLY A 1 -15.14 -12.91 -3.45
C GLY A 1 -14.17 -11.75 -3.52
N TYR A 2 -13.38 -11.55 -2.47
CA TYR A 2 -12.37 -10.49 -2.35
C TYR A 2 -10.92 -11.00 -2.38
N GLY A 3 -10.70 -12.31 -2.58
CA GLY A 3 -9.39 -12.96 -2.46
C GLY A 3 -8.42 -12.83 -3.65
N ASN A 4 -8.60 -11.90 -4.59
CA ASN A 4 -7.74 -11.78 -5.78
C ASN A 4 -7.56 -10.33 -6.30
N ARG A 5 -7.62 -9.32 -5.43
CA ARG A 5 -7.45 -7.91 -5.83
C ARG A 5 -6.32 -7.22 -5.08
N HIS A 6 -5.20 -7.90 -4.93
CA HIS A 6 -4.01 -7.21 -4.47
C HIS A 6 -3.67 -6.09 -5.47
N ARG A 7 -3.57 -4.85 -4.96
CA ARG A 7 -3.35 -3.66 -5.81
C ARG A 7 -2.09 -3.78 -6.67
N TRP A 8 -1.10 -4.56 -6.23
CA TRP A 8 0.13 -4.80 -6.96
C TRP A 8 -0.02 -5.62 -8.25
N TYR A 9 -1.14 -6.32 -8.46
CA TYR A 9 -1.39 -6.98 -9.75
C TYR A 9 -1.52 -6.00 -10.92
N GLN A 10 -1.78 -4.72 -10.65
CA GLN A 10 -1.83 -3.68 -11.67
C GLN A 10 -0.47 -3.01 -11.94
N LEU A 11 0.56 -3.26 -11.11
CA LEU A 11 1.89 -2.66 -11.30
C LEU A 11 2.49 -2.92 -12.70
N PRO A 12 2.35 -4.11 -13.32
CA PRO A 12 2.85 -4.34 -14.66
C PRO A 12 2.20 -3.44 -15.73
N LEU A 13 0.99 -2.92 -15.48
CA LEU A 13 0.28 -2.04 -16.42
C LEU A 13 0.75 -0.59 -16.33
N VAL A 14 1.37 -0.19 -15.22
CA VAL A 14 1.84 1.20 -14.98
C VAL A 14 2.77 1.73 -16.09
N PRO A 15 3.82 1.03 -16.55
CA PRO A 15 4.66 1.53 -17.64
C PRO A 15 3.91 1.64 -18.97
N ILE A 16 2.95 0.74 -19.22
CA ILE A 16 2.12 0.76 -20.43
C ILE A 16 1.23 1.99 -20.43
N THR A 17 0.53 2.26 -19.33
CA THR A 17 -0.35 3.43 -19.20
C THR A 17 0.45 4.73 -19.26
N ALA A 18 1.66 4.77 -18.70
CA ALA A 18 2.54 5.93 -18.79
C ALA A 18 2.92 6.26 -20.25
N ALA A 19 3.23 5.24 -21.08
CA ALA A 19 3.55 5.44 -22.48
C ALA A 19 2.36 6.02 -23.27
N PHE A 20 1.16 5.47 -23.08
CA PHE A 20 -0.06 5.99 -23.72
C PHE A 20 -0.42 7.40 -23.23
N ALA A 21 -0.22 7.69 -21.95
CA ALA A 21 -0.43 9.04 -21.40
C ALA A 21 0.53 10.06 -22.05
N GLY A 22 1.80 9.69 -22.24
CA GLY A 22 2.77 10.51 -22.96
C GLY A 22 2.37 10.78 -24.41
N ALA A 23 1.91 9.75 -25.13
CA ALA A 23 1.40 9.89 -26.50
C ALA A 23 0.18 10.83 -26.58
N ALA A 24 -0.75 10.72 -25.62
CA ALA A 24 -1.89 11.63 -25.52
C ALA A 24 -1.45 13.08 -25.25
N CYS A 25 -0.47 13.29 -24.37
CA CYS A 25 0.09 14.63 -24.13
C CYS A 25 0.72 15.22 -25.39
N ALA A 26 1.49 14.42 -26.15
CA ALA A 26 2.09 14.86 -27.41
C ALA A 26 1.02 15.23 -28.46
N PHE A 27 -0.02 14.41 -28.58
CA PHE A 27 -1.15 14.66 -29.49
C PHE A 27 -1.87 15.97 -29.14
N VAL A 28 -2.24 16.17 -27.87
CA VAL A 28 -2.90 17.41 -27.42
C VAL A 28 -1.98 18.61 -27.60
N GLY A 29 -0.70 18.48 -27.25
CA GLY A 29 0.31 19.52 -27.44
C GLY A 29 0.40 19.99 -28.89
N SER A 30 0.30 19.08 -29.86
CA SER A 30 0.32 19.41 -31.30
C SER A 30 -0.87 20.28 -31.74
N LYS A 31 -2.03 20.16 -31.06
CA LYS A 31 -3.25 20.91 -31.38
C LYS A 31 -3.27 22.33 -30.81
N ILE A 32 -2.49 22.56 -29.74
CA ILE A 32 -2.42 23.85 -29.03
C ILE A 32 -1.07 24.56 -29.23
N ALA A 33 -0.21 24.01 -30.08
CA ALA A 33 1.16 24.48 -30.31
C ALA A 33 1.25 25.93 -30.80
N SER A 34 0.16 26.46 -31.39
CA SER A 34 0.08 27.86 -31.83
C SER A 34 0.05 28.87 -30.68
N SER A 35 -0.29 28.45 -29.46
CA SER A 35 -0.32 29.31 -28.27
C SER A 35 0.59 28.76 -27.18
N ARG A 36 1.77 29.36 -27.07
CA ARG A 36 2.74 29.05 -26.01
C ARG A 36 2.15 29.23 -24.61
N VAL A 37 1.32 30.26 -24.43
CA VAL A 37 0.64 30.53 -23.14
C VAL A 37 -0.31 29.40 -22.80
N ALA A 38 -1.15 28.96 -23.75
CA ALA A 38 -2.07 27.84 -23.52
C ALA A 38 -1.31 26.55 -23.20
N ALA A 39 -0.23 26.26 -23.94
CA ALA A 39 0.59 25.07 -23.72
C ALA A 39 1.25 25.07 -22.33
N VAL A 40 1.81 26.20 -21.88
CA VAL A 40 2.44 26.35 -20.56
C VAL A 40 1.39 26.22 -19.45
N THR A 41 0.26 26.93 -19.56
CA THR A 41 -0.80 26.87 -18.55
C THR A 41 -1.35 25.45 -18.39
N LEU A 42 -1.61 24.75 -19.50
CA LEU A 42 -2.10 23.37 -19.46
C LEU A 42 -1.05 22.42 -18.86
N SER A 43 0.22 22.60 -19.18
CA SER A 43 1.31 21.79 -18.63
C SER A 43 1.43 21.97 -17.11
N ILE A 44 1.33 23.21 -16.62
CA ILE A 44 1.34 23.52 -15.18
C ILE A 44 0.13 22.90 -14.49
N LEU A 45 -1.08 23.05 -15.06
CA LEU A 45 -2.29 22.44 -14.51
C LEU A 45 -2.20 20.92 -14.46
N LEU A 46 -1.66 20.30 -15.51
CA LEU A 46 -1.48 18.86 -15.57
C LEU A 46 -0.46 18.40 -14.52
N ALA A 47 0.72 19.01 -14.47
CA ALA A 47 1.75 18.66 -13.49
C ALA A 47 1.25 18.87 -12.04
N GLY A 48 0.58 20.01 -11.79
CA GLY A 48 0.01 20.33 -10.47
C GLY A 48 -1.08 19.36 -10.04
N SER A 49 -1.97 18.96 -10.96
CA SER A 49 -3.01 17.97 -10.64
C SER A 49 -2.43 16.60 -10.36
N PHE A 50 -1.43 16.15 -11.13
CA PHE A 50 -0.71 14.90 -10.84
C PHE A 50 0.01 14.94 -9.50
N ALA A 51 0.69 16.05 -9.16
CA ALA A 51 1.38 16.19 -7.88
C ALA A 51 0.39 16.15 -6.69
N LEU A 52 -0.75 16.84 -6.81
CA LEU A 52 -1.80 16.83 -5.79
C LEU A 52 -2.40 15.43 -5.61
N LEU A 53 -2.75 14.76 -6.71
CA LEU A 53 -3.30 13.40 -6.67
C LEU A 53 -2.27 12.43 -6.09
N ALA A 54 -1.01 12.52 -6.51
CA ALA A 54 0.07 11.71 -5.95
C ALA A 54 0.15 11.91 -4.43
N TYR A 55 0.17 13.16 -3.95
CA TYR A 55 0.21 13.44 -2.52
C TYR A 55 -0.96 12.79 -1.76
N VAL A 56 -2.20 13.02 -2.23
CA VAL A 56 -3.42 12.52 -1.56
C VAL A 56 -3.50 10.99 -1.56
N PHE A 57 -3.11 10.32 -2.65
CA PHE A 57 -3.22 8.86 -2.76
C PHE A 57 -2.02 8.11 -2.21
N VAL A 58 -0.85 8.75 -2.13
CA VAL A 58 0.37 8.15 -1.57
C VAL A 58 0.39 8.25 -0.06
N GLN A 59 -0.13 9.33 0.55
CA GLN A 59 -0.12 9.50 2.00
C GLN A 59 -0.63 8.27 2.78
N PRO A 60 -1.79 7.66 2.44
CA PRO A 60 -2.28 6.47 3.14
C PRO A 60 -1.41 5.21 2.97
N LEU A 61 -0.53 5.17 1.96
CA LEU A 61 0.39 4.06 1.75
C LEU A 61 1.63 4.12 2.65
N TYR A 62 1.91 5.29 3.26
CA TYR A 62 3.00 5.49 4.20
C TYR A 62 2.56 5.33 5.67
N GLU A 63 1.26 5.18 5.91
CA GLU A 63 0.73 4.76 7.21
C GLU A 63 1.09 3.29 7.46
N PRO A 64 1.72 2.93 8.60
CA PRO A 64 2.07 1.54 8.87
C PRO A 64 0.79 0.72 9.11
N SER A 65 0.40 -0.11 8.13
CA SER A 65 -0.82 -0.93 8.16
C SER A 65 -0.86 -1.90 9.34
N ALA A 66 0.30 -2.32 9.83
CA ALA A 66 0.47 -3.29 10.91
C ALA A 66 1.15 -2.68 12.15
N ALA A 67 0.96 -1.38 12.41
CA ALA A 67 1.59 -0.68 13.53
C ALA A 67 1.40 -1.40 14.89
N GLN A 68 0.18 -1.90 15.14
CA GLN A 68 -0.14 -2.63 16.38
C GLN A 68 0.65 -3.94 16.49
N LEU A 69 0.75 -4.72 15.40
CA LEU A 69 1.53 -5.96 15.37
C LEU A 69 3.03 -5.71 15.50
N ARG A 70 3.53 -4.62 14.91
CA ARG A 70 4.91 -4.16 15.11
C ARG A 70 5.17 -3.88 16.58
N ASP A 71 4.33 -3.06 17.20
CA ASP A 71 4.52 -2.62 18.58
C ASP A 71 4.40 -3.80 19.56
N ALA A 72 3.44 -4.71 19.32
CA ALA A 72 3.32 -5.97 20.06
C ALA A 72 4.56 -6.88 19.87
N GLY A 73 5.08 -6.96 18.65
CA GLY A 73 6.30 -7.72 18.35
C GLY A 73 7.51 -7.17 19.11
N LEU A 74 7.71 -5.85 19.08
CA LEU A 74 8.80 -5.19 19.82
C LEU A 74 8.71 -5.47 21.33
N GLU A 75 7.51 -5.40 21.91
CA GLU A 75 7.31 -5.70 23.32
C GLU A 75 7.56 -7.17 23.64
N MET A 76 7.11 -8.10 22.77
CA MET A 76 7.41 -9.52 22.93
C MET A 76 8.91 -9.83 22.86
N ASN A 77 9.67 -9.12 22.01
CA ASN A 77 11.12 -9.28 21.99
C ASN A 77 11.75 -8.90 23.34
N ARG A 78 11.19 -7.88 24.01
CA ARG A 78 11.66 -7.37 25.31
C ARG A 78 11.35 -8.30 26.47
N ILE A 79 10.17 -8.92 26.49
CA ILE A 79 9.66 -9.65 27.67
C ILE A 79 9.85 -11.17 27.58
N THR A 80 10.06 -11.72 26.38
CA THR A 80 10.20 -13.17 26.18
C THR A 80 11.67 -13.60 26.04
N ALA A 81 12.00 -14.82 26.47
CA ALA A 81 13.33 -15.38 26.26
C ALA A 81 13.64 -15.55 24.75
N PRO A 82 14.91 -15.44 24.29
CA PRO A 82 15.29 -15.53 22.87
C PRO A 82 14.86 -16.80 22.12
N GLY A 83 14.54 -17.89 22.83
CA GLY A 83 14.05 -19.15 22.27
C GLY A 83 12.55 -19.39 22.44
N ALA A 84 11.80 -18.42 22.96
CA ALA A 84 10.36 -18.55 23.14
C ALA A 84 9.66 -18.73 21.78
N LEU A 85 8.60 -19.56 21.78
CA LEU A 85 7.71 -19.70 20.63
C LEU A 85 6.48 -18.82 20.83
N ILE A 86 6.01 -18.22 19.74
CA ILE A 86 4.84 -17.34 19.73
C ILE A 86 3.71 -18.01 18.95
N VAL A 87 2.49 -17.88 19.44
CA VAL A 87 1.27 -18.19 18.68
C VAL A 87 0.49 -16.90 18.55
N ALA A 88 0.20 -16.48 17.32
CA ALA A 88 -0.42 -15.19 17.03
C ALA A 88 -1.74 -15.34 16.27
N ALA A 89 -2.79 -14.68 16.76
CA ALA A 89 -4.03 -14.46 16.03
C ALA A 89 -3.92 -13.12 15.30
N ASP A 90 -3.20 -13.11 14.18
CA ASP A 90 -2.83 -11.91 13.41
C ASP A 90 -3.37 -11.91 11.97
N MET A 91 -4.33 -12.79 11.68
CA MET A 91 -4.92 -12.97 10.36
C MET A 91 -3.90 -13.28 9.25
N GLY A 92 -2.76 -13.87 9.60
CA GLY A 92 -1.72 -14.22 8.63
C GLY A 92 -0.70 -13.11 8.36
N ASP A 93 -0.75 -11.97 9.06
CA ASP A 93 0.25 -10.91 8.94
C ASP A 93 1.53 -11.27 9.73
N PRO A 94 2.68 -11.50 9.06
CA PRO A 94 3.90 -11.95 9.71
C PRO A 94 4.63 -10.86 10.53
N THR A 95 4.12 -9.63 10.54
CA THR A 95 4.78 -8.46 11.16
C THR A 95 5.19 -8.74 12.60
N ILE A 96 4.34 -9.37 13.40
CA ILE A 96 4.63 -9.63 14.82
C ILE A 96 5.86 -10.52 15.01
N PHE A 97 6.04 -11.55 14.17
CA PHE A 97 7.21 -12.44 14.25
C PHE A 97 8.50 -11.75 13.84
N TYR A 98 8.42 -10.89 12.82
CA TYR A 98 9.56 -10.10 12.36
C TYR A 98 10.11 -9.21 13.48
N TYR A 99 9.24 -8.48 14.18
CA TYR A 99 9.65 -7.58 15.26
C TYR A 99 9.91 -8.30 16.59
N ALA A 100 9.22 -9.40 16.87
CA ALA A 100 9.47 -10.23 18.05
C ALA A 100 10.79 -11.01 17.98
N GLN A 101 11.31 -11.25 16.78
CA GLN A 101 12.47 -12.12 16.56
C GLN A 101 12.29 -13.49 17.23
N ARG A 102 11.09 -14.07 17.10
CA ARG A 102 10.74 -15.40 17.62
C ARG A 102 10.13 -16.24 16.50
N LYS A 103 10.28 -17.55 16.64
CA LYS A 103 9.61 -18.52 15.78
C LYS A 103 8.21 -18.79 16.31
N GLY A 104 7.35 -19.35 15.47
CA GLY A 104 6.01 -19.67 15.91
C GLY A 104 5.05 -19.96 14.77
N TRP A 105 3.77 -19.85 15.09
CA TRP A 105 2.66 -20.08 14.18
C TRP A 105 1.68 -18.92 14.28
N HIS A 106 1.20 -18.47 13.13
CA HIS A 106 0.03 -17.61 13.07
C HIS A 106 -1.22 -18.36 12.62
N PHE A 107 -2.37 -17.86 13.07
CA PHE A 107 -3.65 -18.23 12.52
C PHE A 107 -3.90 -17.48 11.21
N LEU A 108 -4.24 -18.26 10.18
CA LEU A 108 -4.66 -17.71 8.91
C LEU A 108 -6.02 -17.03 9.08
N GLU A 109 -6.20 -16.00 8.28
CA GLU A 109 -7.47 -15.34 8.12
C GLU A 109 -8.61 -16.29 7.75
N LYS A 110 -9.80 -16.03 8.28
CA LYS A 110 -10.99 -16.81 7.95
C LYS A 110 -11.27 -16.71 6.44
N ASP A 111 -11.38 -17.87 5.79
CA ASP A 111 -11.61 -18.00 4.34
C ASP A 111 -10.53 -17.33 3.45
N ALA A 112 -9.36 -16.99 4.00
CA ALA A 112 -8.30 -16.24 3.32
C ALA A 112 -8.76 -14.86 2.78
N ILE A 113 -9.67 -14.18 3.48
CA ILE A 113 -10.21 -12.87 3.08
C ILE A 113 -9.80 -11.79 4.09
N TYR A 114 -8.96 -10.84 3.66
CA TYR A 114 -8.57 -9.69 4.47
C TYR A 114 -9.72 -8.78 4.83
N ALA A 115 -10.25 -8.97 6.04
CA ALA A 115 -11.37 -8.21 6.59
C ALA A 115 -10.92 -6.99 7.41
N GLY A 116 -9.61 -6.83 7.62
CA GLY A 116 -9.04 -5.79 8.47
C GLY A 116 -8.66 -6.33 9.86
N ASN A 117 -8.15 -5.42 10.72
CA ASN A 117 -7.81 -5.80 12.08
C ASN A 117 -9.09 -6.01 12.91
N PRO A 118 -9.20 -7.11 13.67
CA PRO A 118 -10.34 -7.34 14.55
C PRO A 118 -10.44 -6.21 15.58
N SER A 119 -11.65 -5.74 15.84
CA SER A 119 -11.90 -4.67 16.80
C SER A 119 -11.96 -5.18 18.25
N ASP A 120 -12.17 -6.49 18.43
CA ASP A 120 -12.20 -7.15 19.74
C ASP A 120 -11.68 -8.60 19.70
N SER A 121 -11.62 -9.24 20.88
CA SER A 121 -11.14 -10.63 21.04
C SER A 121 -12.11 -11.70 20.53
N ARG A 122 -13.34 -11.33 20.15
CA ARG A 122 -14.33 -12.26 19.58
C ARG A 122 -14.22 -12.30 18.06
N GLU A 123 -13.73 -11.22 17.45
CA GLU A 123 -13.45 -11.08 16.03
C GLU A 123 -12.07 -11.64 15.62
N ALA A 124 -11.15 -11.79 16.58
CA ALA A 124 -9.80 -12.35 16.41
C ALA A 124 -9.75 -13.89 16.36
#